data_AF-A0A964XHT2-F1
#
_entry.id   AF-A0A964XHT2-F1
#
_cell.length_a   1.000
_cell.length_b   1.000
_cell.length_c   1.000
_cell.angle_alpha   90.00
_cell.angle_beta   90.00
_cell.angle_gamma   90.00
#
_symmetry.space_group_name_H-M   'P 1'
#
loop_
_entity.id
_entity.type
_entity.pdbx_description
1 polymer ?
#
loop_
_entity_poly.entity_id
_entity_poly.type
_entity_poly.pdbx_seq_one_letter_code
_entity_poly.pdbx_strand_id
1 'polypeptide(L)'
;MRLQADAGLDVLLPGKHINDGFAQCNILPGVSVLANDQAPLALSKEVLAWAYVAVVLAIQNSRHRLREATWVEEQFAMPSLFARVDHIGKSICEVELRPNGVGVVATALPSLNKRLYEVRARCWHGLKVVVAASPERTALVDDARAGLTVVRTASLGDLPDDALCIVRADPQESAFVPFQPRSVSPITSDGDRQYGIDVLWDRFDPTRVDWNVPFVVKGPGTRSEAVYFWDPASMRQESFLKTLPDAELIVQPRFEHAPNPYARVVHENGDVIPYATLHRSFFFFNVRTFQWEHAATCWAACPTPPVHGTPELVLGPVRFV
;
A
#
# COMPACT_ATOMS: atom_id res chain seq x y z
N MET A 1 28.09 -4.46 -6.76
CA MET A 1 27.50 -3.83 -7.96
C MET A 1 27.03 -2.44 -7.56
N ARG A 2 27.80 -1.38 -7.88
CA ARG A 2 27.43 0.01 -7.59
C ARG A 2 26.53 0.50 -8.72
N LEU A 3 25.26 0.76 -8.44
CA LEU A 3 24.40 1.49 -9.36
C LEU A 3 24.90 2.95 -9.42
N GLN A 4 25.70 3.28 -10.44
CA GLN A 4 25.89 4.66 -10.86
C GLN A 4 24.58 5.15 -11.45
N ALA A 5 23.88 6.00 -10.70
CA ALA A 5 22.72 6.74 -11.18
C ALA A 5 23.19 7.87 -12.12
N ASP A 6 23.62 7.53 -13.33
CA ASP A 6 23.83 8.45 -14.45
C ASP A 6 22.53 8.61 -15.26
N ALA A 7 21.42 8.82 -14.57
CA ALA A 7 20.20 9.32 -15.18
C ALA A 7 19.89 10.66 -14.52
N GLY A 8 20.09 11.75 -15.26
CA GLY A 8 19.54 13.06 -14.91
C GLY A 8 18.05 12.91 -14.67
N LEU A 9 17.67 12.80 -13.39
CA LEU A 9 16.30 12.61 -12.95
C LEU A 9 15.83 13.97 -12.43
N ASP A 10 15.32 14.78 -13.35
CA ASP A 10 14.61 16.00 -12.99
C ASP A 10 13.30 15.60 -12.31
N VAL A 11 13.32 15.56 -10.98
CA VAL A 11 12.11 15.44 -10.16
C VAL A 11 11.33 16.74 -10.29
N LEU A 12 10.47 16.84 -11.29
CA LEU A 12 9.49 17.92 -11.40
C LEU A 12 8.40 17.72 -10.33
N LEU A 13 8.70 18.17 -9.10
CA LEU A 13 7.66 18.39 -8.09
C LEU A 13 6.87 19.64 -8.51
N PRO A 14 5.57 19.55 -8.83
CA PRO A 14 4.77 20.74 -9.09
C PRO A 14 4.72 21.59 -7.82
N GLY A 15 5.44 22.70 -7.85
CA GLY A 15 5.42 23.71 -6.80
C GLY A 15 4.05 24.40 -6.76
N LYS A 16 3.19 23.97 -5.84
CA LYS A 16 2.14 24.82 -5.27
C LYS A 16 2.05 24.53 -3.78
N HIS A 17 2.25 25.58 -2.98
CA HIS A 17 1.92 25.61 -1.56
C HIS A 17 0.43 25.25 -1.41
N ILE A 18 0.15 24.10 -0.82
CA ILE A 18 -1.18 23.75 -0.33
C ILE A 18 -1.19 24.12 1.15
N ASN A 19 -1.68 25.33 1.44
CA ASN A 19 -2.09 25.71 2.79
C ASN A 19 -3.47 25.09 3.02
N ASP A 20 -3.54 23.92 3.64
CA ASP A 20 -4.81 23.35 4.08
C ASP A 20 -4.80 23.18 5.60
N GLY A 21 -5.74 23.91 6.23
CA GLY A 21 -6.01 23.89 7.65
C GLY A 21 -6.41 22.51 8.16
N PHE A 22 -6.28 22.34 9.47
CA PHE A 22 -6.61 21.12 10.19
C PHE A 22 -8.07 20.69 9.91
N ALA A 23 -8.24 19.61 9.15
CA ALA A 23 -9.49 18.88 9.12
C ALA A 23 -9.45 17.84 10.26
N GLN A 24 -10.43 17.90 11.17
CA GLN A 24 -10.74 16.78 12.06
C GLN A 24 -11.12 15.58 11.18
N CYS A 25 -10.22 14.60 11.03
CA CYS A 25 -10.55 13.33 10.41
C CYS A 25 -11.27 12.43 11.43
N ASN A 26 -12.59 12.50 11.46
CA ASN A 26 -13.43 11.53 12.16
C ASN A 26 -13.51 10.26 11.29
N ILE A 27 -12.76 9.21 11.63
CA ILE A 27 -12.86 7.93 10.92
C ILE A 27 -13.48 6.82 11.80
N LEU A 28 -13.64 7.05 13.10
CA LEU A 28 -14.47 6.24 13.98
C LEU A 28 -15.39 7.16 14.81
N PRO A 29 -16.70 6.88 14.92
CA PRO A 29 -17.54 7.55 15.89
C PRO A 29 -16.89 7.44 17.28
N GLY A 30 -16.70 8.57 17.95
CA GLY A 30 -16.17 8.59 19.31
C GLY A 30 -14.65 8.71 19.48
N VAL A 31 -13.88 8.73 18.39
CA VAL A 31 -12.41 8.76 18.48
C VAL A 31 -11.88 10.13 18.08
N SER A 32 -11.09 10.75 18.97
CA SER A 32 -10.37 12.00 18.70
C SER A 32 -8.87 11.75 18.62
N VAL A 33 -8.21 12.22 17.56
CA VAL A 33 -6.75 12.11 17.42
C VAL A 33 -6.11 13.38 17.94
N LEU A 34 -5.34 13.27 19.02
CA LEU A 34 -4.43 14.34 19.44
C LEU A 34 -3.15 14.21 18.62
N ALA A 35 -3.10 14.90 17.48
CA ALA A 35 -1.85 15.12 16.79
C ALA A 35 -0.95 15.96 17.70
N ASN A 36 0.22 15.45 18.06
CA ASN A 36 1.15 16.20 18.90
C ASN A 36 1.66 17.40 18.09
N ASP A 37 1.31 18.63 18.51
CA ASP A 37 1.65 19.89 17.82
C ASP A 37 3.16 20.09 17.59
N GLN A 38 3.99 19.34 18.31
CA GLN A 38 5.45 19.42 18.29
C GLN A 38 6.13 18.52 17.25
N ALA A 39 5.41 17.58 16.63
CA ALA A 39 5.94 16.72 15.59
C ALA A 39 4.82 16.42 14.58
N PRO A 40 4.53 17.33 13.63
CA PRO A 40 3.64 16.97 12.55
C PRO A 40 4.19 15.71 11.87
N LEU A 41 3.30 14.80 11.51
CA LEU A 41 3.54 13.63 10.65
C LEU A 41 4.00 14.12 9.28
N ALA A 42 5.22 14.65 9.26
CA ALA A 42 5.77 15.45 8.22
C ALA A 42 6.62 14.55 7.33
N LEU A 43 6.34 14.59 6.04
CA LEU A 43 7.04 13.78 5.07
C LEU A 43 8.01 14.64 4.29
N SER A 44 9.30 14.35 4.43
CA SER A 44 10.31 15.01 3.62
C SER A 44 10.24 14.52 2.17
N LYS A 45 10.63 15.41 1.24
CA LYS A 45 10.76 15.05 -0.19
C LYS A 45 11.68 13.85 -0.41
N GLU A 46 12.72 13.72 0.41
CA GLU A 46 13.65 12.59 0.33
C GLU A 46 12.95 11.26 0.65
N VAL A 47 12.11 11.21 1.68
CA VAL A 47 11.35 10.00 2.01
C VAL A 47 10.37 9.64 0.89
N LEU A 48 9.70 10.63 0.30
CA LEU A 48 8.80 10.38 -0.82
C LEU A 48 9.55 9.84 -2.05
N ALA A 49 10.77 10.34 -2.31
CA ALA A 49 11.62 9.81 -3.38
C ALA A 49 11.99 8.34 -3.15
N TRP A 50 12.24 7.93 -1.90
CA TRP A 50 12.45 6.52 -1.57
C TRP A 50 11.21 5.65 -1.83
N ALA A 51 10.02 6.13 -1.47
CA ALA A 51 8.78 5.44 -1.79
C ALA A 51 8.59 5.29 -3.31
N TYR A 52 8.92 6.33 -4.09
CA TYR A 52 8.89 6.27 -5.55
C TYR A 52 9.86 5.22 -6.11
N VAL A 53 11.11 5.22 -5.64
CA VAL A 53 12.12 4.22 -6.05
C VAL A 53 11.62 2.80 -5.76
N ALA A 54 10.97 2.58 -4.62
CA ALA A 54 10.39 1.28 -4.28
C ALA A 54 9.31 0.85 -5.29
N VAL A 55 8.45 1.75 -5.75
CA VAL A 55 7.48 1.46 -6.83
C VAL A 55 8.19 1.04 -8.11
N VAL A 56 9.20 1.80 -8.53
CA VAL A 56 9.96 1.49 -9.76
C VAL A 56 10.62 0.11 -9.67
N LEU A 57 11.24 -0.20 -8.54
CA LEU A 57 11.88 -1.50 -8.31
C LEU A 57 10.87 -2.65 -8.30
N ALA A 58 9.73 -2.47 -7.62
CA ALA A 58 8.65 -3.46 -7.62
C ALA A 58 8.16 -3.75 -9.05
N ILE A 59 7.98 -2.71 -9.86
CA ILE A 59 7.56 -2.84 -11.25
C ILE A 59 8.59 -3.57 -12.11
N GLN A 60 9.85 -3.18 -12.01
CA GLN A 60 10.93 -3.84 -12.76
C GLN A 60 10.95 -5.33 -12.41
N ASN A 61 10.86 -5.66 -11.12
CA ASN A 61 10.83 -7.04 -10.66
C ASN A 61 9.63 -7.82 -11.20
N SER A 62 8.42 -7.26 -11.08
CA SER A 62 7.20 -7.88 -11.59
C SER A 62 7.27 -8.13 -13.10
N ARG A 63 7.82 -7.20 -13.90
CA ARG A 63 7.97 -7.38 -15.35
C ARG A 63 8.87 -8.55 -15.75
N HIS A 64 9.84 -8.88 -14.90
CA HIS A 64 10.77 -9.98 -15.13
C HIS A 64 10.22 -11.33 -14.64
N ARG A 65 9.41 -11.33 -13.58
CA ARG A 65 9.02 -12.55 -12.86
C ARG A 65 7.54 -12.91 -12.98
N LEU A 66 6.65 -11.93 -13.11
CA LEU A 66 5.19 -12.09 -13.04
C LEU A 66 4.52 -11.41 -14.23
N ARG A 67 4.64 -12.03 -15.41
CA ARG A 67 3.87 -11.60 -16.59
C ARG A 67 2.49 -12.22 -16.55
N GLU A 68 1.46 -11.38 -16.59
CA GLU A 68 0.05 -11.79 -16.53
C GLU A 68 -0.74 -11.47 -17.80
N ALA A 69 -0.10 -10.90 -18.82
CA ALA A 69 -0.75 -10.46 -20.07
C ALA A 69 -1.99 -9.61 -19.80
N THR A 70 -1.90 -8.75 -18.78
CA THR A 70 -2.97 -7.82 -18.46
C THR A 70 -3.05 -6.72 -19.52
N TRP A 71 -4.19 -6.08 -19.66
CA TRP A 71 -4.33 -4.94 -20.58
C TRP A 71 -3.23 -3.90 -20.37
N VAL A 72 -2.98 -3.50 -19.12
CA VAL A 72 -1.95 -2.50 -18.80
C VAL A 72 -0.54 -2.98 -19.15
N GLU A 73 -0.27 -4.27 -19.00
CA GLU A 73 1.02 -4.86 -19.34
C GLU A 73 1.23 -4.91 -20.85
N GLU A 74 0.21 -5.30 -21.62
CA GLU A 74 0.28 -5.35 -23.07
C GLU A 74 0.40 -3.94 -23.69
N GLN A 75 -0.37 -2.98 -23.18
CA GLN A 75 -0.41 -1.63 -23.76
C GLN A 75 0.76 -0.75 -23.33
N PHE A 76 1.24 -0.88 -22.09
CA PHE A 76 2.20 0.06 -21.52
C PHE A 76 3.45 -0.61 -20.93
N ALA A 77 3.55 -1.94 -21.00
CA ALA A 77 4.61 -2.71 -20.35
C ALA A 77 4.71 -2.42 -18.84
N MET A 78 3.57 -2.12 -18.20
CA MET A 78 3.45 -1.87 -16.76
C MET A 78 2.59 -2.94 -16.11
N PRO A 79 2.91 -3.43 -14.91
CA PRO A 79 2.11 -4.46 -14.24
C PRO A 79 0.79 -3.92 -13.67
N SER A 80 0.72 -2.60 -13.41
CA SER A 80 -0.47 -1.95 -12.86
C SER A 80 -0.50 -0.47 -13.21
N LEU A 81 -1.69 0.13 -13.21
CA LEU A 81 -1.87 1.58 -13.25
C LEU A 81 -1.77 2.24 -11.87
N PHE A 82 -1.76 1.45 -10.80
CA PHE A 82 -1.83 1.92 -9.42
C PHE A 82 -0.78 1.22 -8.56
N ALA A 83 -0.20 1.96 -7.63
CA ALA A 83 0.64 1.38 -6.60
C ALA A 83 0.40 2.09 -5.27
N ARG A 84 0.54 1.33 -4.20
CA ARG A 84 0.61 1.84 -2.83
C ARG A 84 1.92 1.41 -2.22
N VAL A 85 2.57 2.33 -1.51
CA VAL A 85 3.73 2.05 -0.70
C VAL A 85 3.41 2.35 0.74
N ASP A 86 3.50 1.35 1.60
CA ASP A 86 3.45 1.48 3.05
C ASP A 86 4.91 1.55 3.56
N HIS A 87 5.27 2.61 4.28
CA HIS A 87 6.64 2.89 4.70
C HIS A 87 6.75 3.65 6.03
N ILE A 88 7.88 3.49 6.72
CA ILE A 88 8.23 4.21 7.95
C ILE A 88 9.58 4.90 7.72
N GLY A 89 9.57 6.24 7.66
CA GLY A 89 10.72 6.97 7.12
C GLY A 89 11.09 6.41 5.74
N LYS A 90 12.38 6.16 5.52
CA LYS A 90 12.91 5.57 4.27
C LYS A 90 12.70 4.06 4.14
N SER A 91 12.17 3.42 5.18
CA SER A 91 12.04 1.98 5.21
C SER A 91 10.72 1.53 4.61
N ILE A 92 10.80 0.66 3.60
CA ILE A 92 9.63 0.16 2.87
C ILE A 92 9.09 -1.09 3.55
N CYS A 93 7.84 -1.02 4.00
CA CYS A 93 7.14 -2.15 4.63
C CYS A 93 6.48 -3.03 3.56
N GLU A 94 5.86 -2.41 2.57
CA GLU A 94 5.16 -3.07 1.47
C GLU A 94 4.96 -2.13 0.27
N VAL A 95 5.03 -2.69 -0.92
CA VAL A 95 4.54 -2.15 -2.19
C VAL A 95 3.43 -3.07 -2.69
N GLU A 96 2.25 -2.51 -2.91
CA GLU A 96 1.05 -3.20 -3.38
C GLU A 96 0.64 -2.63 -4.74
N LEU A 97 0.55 -3.49 -5.76
CA LEU A 97 0.20 -3.12 -7.14
C LEU A 97 -1.31 -3.21 -7.40
N ARG A 98 -2.08 -3.70 -6.42
CA ARG A 98 -3.53 -3.75 -6.44
C ARG A 98 -4.09 -3.18 -5.13
N PRO A 99 -3.87 -1.88 -4.86
CA PRO A 99 -4.09 -1.33 -3.53
C PRO A 99 -5.57 -1.33 -3.13
N ASN A 100 -5.81 -1.68 -1.87
CA ASN A 100 -7.06 -1.48 -1.16
C ASN A 100 -6.96 -0.22 -0.27
N GLY A 101 -8.10 0.33 0.12
CA GLY A 101 -8.21 1.51 0.99
C GLY A 101 -8.13 2.83 0.24
N VAL A 102 -8.17 2.82 -1.10
CA VAL A 102 -8.05 4.03 -1.92
C VAL A 102 -9.26 4.93 -1.72
N GLY A 103 -10.47 4.37 -1.70
CA GLY A 103 -11.69 5.17 -1.54
C GLY A 103 -11.91 5.68 -0.11
N VAL A 104 -11.53 4.89 0.89
CA VAL A 104 -11.51 5.32 2.30
C VAL A 104 -10.55 6.50 2.47
N VAL A 105 -9.33 6.40 1.93
CA VAL A 105 -8.38 7.52 1.97
C VAL A 105 -8.88 8.70 1.15
N ALA A 106 -9.50 8.49 -0.02
CA ALA A 106 -10.07 9.56 -0.83
C ALA A 106 -11.22 10.29 -0.10
N THR A 107 -11.97 9.56 0.74
CA THR A 107 -13.02 10.15 1.60
C THR A 107 -12.40 11.00 2.70
N ALA A 108 -11.31 10.53 3.31
CA ALA A 108 -10.60 11.27 4.36
C ALA A 108 -9.77 12.46 3.81
N LEU A 109 -9.27 12.35 2.58
CA LEU A 109 -8.37 13.29 1.92
C LEU A 109 -8.98 13.80 0.60
N PRO A 110 -9.67 14.96 0.61
CA PRO A 110 -10.28 15.54 -0.59
C PRO A 110 -9.28 15.75 -1.74
N SER A 111 -8.01 16.03 -1.43
CA SER A 111 -6.94 16.19 -2.42
C SER A 111 -6.68 14.91 -3.22
N LEU A 112 -6.68 13.74 -2.56
CA LEU A 112 -6.56 12.45 -3.24
C LEU A 112 -7.76 12.20 -4.14
N ASN A 113 -8.98 12.46 -3.66
CA ASN A 113 -10.19 12.27 -4.45
C ASN A 113 -10.17 13.11 -5.74
N LYS A 114 -9.81 14.39 -5.61
CA LYS A 114 -9.64 15.28 -6.76
C LYS A 114 -8.57 14.74 -7.72
N ARG A 115 -7.43 14.29 -7.21
CA ARG A 115 -6.34 13.77 -8.05
C ARG A 115 -6.72 12.47 -8.76
N LEU A 116 -7.40 11.55 -8.07
CA LEU A 116 -7.98 10.33 -8.64
C LEU A 116 -8.92 10.65 -9.79
N TYR A 117 -9.83 11.61 -9.60
CA TYR A 117 -10.74 12.06 -10.63
C TYR A 117 -9.98 12.62 -11.85
N GLU A 118 -9.00 13.50 -11.63
CA GLU A 118 -8.18 14.08 -12.71
C GLU A 118 -7.37 13.03 -13.48
N VAL A 119 -6.77 12.06 -12.80
CA VAL A 119 -5.99 10.99 -13.44
C VAL A 119 -6.92 10.05 -14.20
N ARG A 120 -8.07 9.67 -13.63
CA ARG A 120 -9.07 8.86 -14.34
C ARG A 120 -9.58 9.55 -15.60
N ALA A 121 -9.96 10.81 -15.49
CA ALA A 121 -10.49 11.59 -16.60
C ALA A 121 -9.49 11.76 -17.76
N ARG A 122 -8.20 11.89 -17.44
CA ARG A 122 -7.15 12.17 -18.44
C ARG A 122 -6.47 10.91 -18.97
N CYS A 123 -6.18 9.97 -18.10
CA CYS A 123 -5.21 8.90 -18.33
C CYS A 123 -5.87 7.52 -18.38
N TRP A 124 -7.00 7.29 -17.71
CA TRP A 124 -7.63 5.98 -17.65
C TRP A 124 -9.06 6.03 -18.21
N HIS A 125 -9.18 6.63 -19.39
CA HIS A 125 -10.44 6.64 -20.10
C HIS A 125 -10.87 5.17 -20.36
N GLY A 126 -12.07 4.80 -19.94
CA GLY A 126 -12.56 3.42 -20.04
C GLY A 126 -12.41 2.59 -18.76
N LEU A 127 -11.67 3.06 -17.74
CA LEU A 127 -11.70 2.45 -16.40
C LEU A 127 -13.03 2.77 -15.73
N LYS A 128 -13.98 1.86 -15.91
CA LYS A 128 -15.36 2.02 -15.47
C LYS A 128 -15.72 1.04 -14.36
N VAL A 129 -15.11 -0.15 -14.34
CA VAL A 129 -15.64 -1.28 -13.57
C VAL A 129 -14.65 -1.83 -12.55
N VAL A 130 -15.10 -2.05 -11.32
CA VAL A 130 -14.48 -3.03 -10.42
C VAL A 130 -15.25 -4.32 -10.51
N VAL A 131 -14.57 -5.38 -10.90
CA VAL A 131 -15.12 -6.74 -10.93
C VAL A 131 -14.75 -7.41 -9.62
N ALA A 132 -15.74 -7.84 -8.85
CA ALA A 132 -15.49 -8.46 -7.57
C ALA A 132 -16.06 -9.87 -7.50
N ALA A 133 -15.25 -10.73 -6.89
CA ALA A 133 -15.47 -12.16 -6.89
C ALA A 133 -16.49 -12.66 -5.86
N SER A 134 -16.48 -12.06 -4.67
CA SER A 134 -17.25 -12.55 -3.54
C SER A 134 -18.25 -11.50 -3.01
N PRO A 135 -19.48 -11.91 -2.67
CA PRO A 135 -20.47 -11.08 -1.96
C PRO A 135 -19.96 -10.51 -0.63
N GLU A 136 -18.92 -11.11 -0.04
CA GLU A 136 -18.46 -10.88 1.34
C GLU A 136 -17.34 -9.84 1.44
N ARG A 137 -16.80 -9.33 0.32
CA ARG A 137 -15.68 -8.38 0.37
C ARG A 137 -16.15 -6.96 0.69
N THR A 138 -15.80 -6.47 1.88
CA THR A 138 -15.90 -5.06 2.31
C THR A 138 -15.14 -4.08 1.39
N ALA A 139 -14.15 -4.57 0.64
CA ALA A 139 -13.41 -3.81 -0.37
C ALA A 139 -14.32 -3.14 -1.41
N LEU A 140 -15.53 -3.67 -1.64
CA LEU A 140 -16.48 -3.07 -2.59
C LEU A 140 -16.98 -1.68 -2.16
N VAL A 141 -17.09 -1.45 -0.86
CA VAL A 141 -17.45 -0.14 -0.32
C VAL A 141 -16.30 0.85 -0.54
N ASP A 142 -15.05 0.38 -0.43
CA ASP A 142 -13.86 1.18 -0.70
C ASP A 142 -13.80 1.61 -2.17
N ASP A 143 -13.92 0.66 -3.11
CA ASP A 143 -13.85 0.97 -4.53
C ASP A 143 -15.01 1.90 -4.99
N ALA A 144 -16.22 1.71 -4.44
CA ALA A 144 -17.33 2.62 -4.68
C ALA A 144 -17.06 4.04 -4.15
N ARG A 145 -16.43 4.17 -2.98
CA ARG A 145 -15.99 5.48 -2.44
C ARG A 145 -14.91 6.14 -3.29
N ALA A 146 -14.11 5.36 -4.02
CA ALA A 146 -13.17 5.88 -5.03
C ALA A 146 -13.88 6.32 -6.34
N GLY A 147 -15.22 6.26 -6.38
CA GLY A 147 -16.05 6.64 -7.51
C GLY A 147 -16.01 5.64 -8.67
N LEU A 148 -15.65 4.38 -8.40
CA LEU A 148 -15.66 3.31 -9.40
C LEU A 148 -17.02 2.61 -9.41
N THR A 149 -17.49 2.19 -10.59
CA THR A 149 -18.71 1.38 -10.67
C THR A 149 -18.36 -0.05 -10.29
N VAL A 150 -18.99 -0.57 -9.25
CA VAL A 150 -18.79 -1.95 -8.80
C VAL A 150 -19.77 -2.86 -9.52
N VAL A 151 -19.26 -3.88 -10.21
CA VAL A 151 -20.06 -4.93 -10.85
C VAL A 151 -19.69 -6.27 -10.23
N ARG A 152 -20.71 -7.03 -9.82
CA ARG A 152 -20.55 -8.37 -9.27
C ARG A 152 -20.82 -9.38 -10.37
N THR A 153 -19.76 -9.80 -11.06
CA THR A 153 -19.86 -10.78 -12.14
C THR A 153 -18.56 -11.57 -12.25
N ALA A 154 -18.67 -12.86 -12.59
CA ALA A 154 -17.55 -13.68 -13.05
C ALA A 154 -17.58 -13.88 -14.57
N SER A 155 -18.48 -13.18 -15.28
CA SER A 155 -18.67 -13.27 -16.72
C SER A 155 -18.20 -11.98 -17.39
N LEU A 156 -17.27 -12.10 -18.34
CA LEU A 156 -16.81 -10.98 -19.14
C LEU A 156 -17.93 -10.37 -19.99
N GLY A 157 -18.92 -11.19 -20.39
CA GLY A 157 -20.05 -10.77 -21.22
C GLY A 157 -21.02 -9.82 -20.53
N ASP A 158 -20.92 -9.67 -19.20
CA ASP A 158 -21.75 -8.73 -18.44
C ASP A 158 -21.15 -7.31 -18.43
N LEU A 159 -19.94 -7.13 -18.99
CA LEU A 159 -19.27 -5.85 -19.08
C LEU A 159 -19.33 -5.29 -20.51
N PRO A 160 -19.40 -3.96 -20.67
CA PRO A 160 -19.18 -3.31 -21.96
C PRO A 160 -17.87 -3.78 -22.60
N ASP A 161 -17.85 -3.90 -23.93
CA ASP A 161 -16.69 -4.43 -24.66
C ASP A 161 -15.40 -3.62 -24.46
N ASP A 162 -15.55 -2.31 -24.22
CA ASP A 162 -14.47 -1.35 -23.98
C ASP A 162 -14.12 -1.18 -22.49
N ALA A 163 -14.78 -1.90 -21.58
CA ALA A 163 -14.61 -1.68 -20.15
C ALA A 163 -13.26 -2.22 -19.66
N LEU A 164 -12.43 -1.33 -19.13
CA LEU A 164 -11.28 -1.71 -18.32
C LEU A 164 -11.72 -1.97 -16.88
N CYS A 165 -11.11 -2.96 -16.24
CA CYS A 165 -11.48 -3.39 -14.91
C CYS A 165 -10.32 -3.47 -13.91
N ILE A 166 -10.65 -3.27 -12.64
CA ILE A 166 -9.85 -3.76 -11.50
C ILE A 166 -10.55 -5.01 -10.99
N VAL A 167 -9.81 -6.11 -10.90
CA VAL A 167 -10.36 -7.38 -10.43
C VAL A 167 -10.00 -7.58 -8.96
N ARG A 168 -11.01 -7.63 -8.10
CA ARG A 168 -10.89 -7.89 -6.65
C ARG A 168 -11.19 -9.36 -6.34
N ALA A 169 -10.32 -10.23 -6.84
CA ALA A 169 -10.34 -11.67 -6.61
C ALA A 169 -9.07 -12.13 -5.88
N ASP A 170 -9.13 -13.27 -5.21
CA ASP A 170 -7.95 -14.01 -4.81
C ASP A 170 -7.26 -14.58 -6.06
N PRO A 171 -5.93 -14.64 -6.11
CA PRO A 171 -5.20 -15.36 -7.15
C PRO A 171 -5.71 -16.78 -7.42
N GLN A 172 -6.20 -17.46 -6.38
CA GLN A 172 -6.71 -18.83 -6.50
C GLN A 172 -8.12 -18.90 -7.11
N GLU A 173 -8.84 -17.78 -7.20
CA GLU A 173 -10.18 -17.70 -7.80
C GLU A 173 -10.08 -17.66 -9.35
N SER A 174 -9.84 -18.83 -9.95
CA SER A 174 -9.58 -18.98 -11.39
C SER A 174 -10.71 -18.47 -12.31
N ALA A 175 -11.93 -18.34 -11.80
CA ALA A 175 -13.07 -17.79 -12.53
C ALA A 175 -12.84 -16.33 -12.99
N PHE A 176 -11.87 -15.61 -12.41
CA PHE A 176 -11.58 -14.22 -12.76
C PHE A 176 -10.39 -14.07 -13.72
N VAL A 177 -9.67 -15.15 -14.03
CA VAL A 177 -8.58 -15.15 -15.02
C VAL A 177 -9.02 -14.62 -16.39
N PRO A 178 -10.23 -14.93 -16.91
CA PRO A 178 -10.68 -14.39 -18.20
C PRO A 178 -10.75 -12.86 -18.28
N PHE A 179 -10.71 -12.14 -17.15
CA PHE A 179 -10.67 -10.67 -17.14
C PHE A 179 -9.26 -10.10 -17.37
N GLN A 180 -8.20 -10.92 -17.36
CA GLN A 180 -6.81 -10.45 -17.55
C GLN A 180 -6.66 -9.49 -18.73
N PRO A 181 -7.18 -9.77 -19.96
CA PRO A 181 -7.02 -8.88 -21.11
C PRO A 181 -7.71 -7.51 -20.99
N ARG A 182 -8.53 -7.30 -19.95
CA ARG A 182 -9.19 -6.02 -19.64
C ARG A 182 -8.73 -5.43 -18.30
N SER A 183 -7.82 -6.11 -17.59
CA SER A 183 -7.40 -5.73 -16.25
C SER A 183 -6.32 -4.65 -16.25
N VAL A 184 -6.43 -3.71 -15.32
CA VAL A 184 -5.43 -2.65 -15.09
C VAL A 184 -4.49 -2.91 -13.92
N SER A 185 -4.55 -4.12 -13.36
CA SER A 185 -3.69 -4.61 -12.29
C SER A 185 -3.52 -6.14 -12.41
N PRO A 186 -2.55 -6.75 -11.71
CA PRO A 186 -2.40 -8.20 -11.66
C PRO A 186 -3.66 -8.87 -11.08
N ILE A 187 -3.96 -10.11 -11.49
CA ILE A 187 -5.11 -10.91 -11.02
C ILE A 187 -4.65 -12.18 -10.32
N THR A 188 -3.76 -12.92 -10.99
CA THR A 188 -3.28 -14.26 -10.61
C THR A 188 -2.03 -14.21 -9.75
N SER A 189 -1.49 -13.02 -9.54
CA SER A 189 -0.43 -12.76 -8.59
C SER A 189 -0.88 -11.74 -7.56
N ASP A 190 -0.34 -11.90 -6.38
CA ASP A 190 -0.75 -11.21 -5.17
C ASP A 190 0.46 -10.40 -4.65
N GLY A 191 1.04 -9.61 -5.56
CA GLY A 191 2.27 -8.86 -5.37
C GLY A 191 3.50 -9.76 -5.23
N ASP A 192 4.55 -9.51 -6.03
CA ASP A 192 5.81 -10.24 -5.85
C ASP A 192 6.56 -9.70 -4.63
N ARG A 193 6.59 -10.39 -3.49
CA ARG A 193 7.46 -9.95 -2.37
C ARG A 193 8.95 -10.09 -2.67
N GLN A 194 9.31 -10.77 -3.76
CA GLN A 194 10.68 -10.95 -4.19
C GLN A 194 11.34 -9.64 -4.60
N TYR A 195 10.59 -8.60 -5.03
CA TYR A 195 11.21 -7.26 -5.18
C TYR A 195 11.82 -6.84 -3.86
N GLY A 196 11.11 -7.06 -2.75
CA GLY A 196 11.61 -6.67 -1.45
C GLY A 196 12.85 -7.47 -1.09
N ILE A 197 12.89 -8.79 -1.32
CA ILE A 197 14.09 -9.60 -1.09
C ILE A 197 15.27 -9.15 -1.97
N ASP A 198 15.01 -8.81 -3.22
CA ASP A 198 16.06 -8.49 -4.19
C ASP A 198 16.74 -7.13 -3.90
N VAL A 199 16.05 -6.21 -3.21
CA VAL A 199 16.56 -4.83 -3.03
C VAL A 199 16.44 -4.26 -1.62
N LEU A 200 15.66 -4.84 -0.71
CA LEU A 200 15.25 -4.18 0.54
C LEU A 200 15.25 -5.08 1.79
N TRP A 201 15.02 -6.38 1.66
CA TRP A 201 14.74 -7.31 2.75
C TRP A 201 15.65 -8.53 2.66
N ASP A 202 15.95 -9.13 3.80
CA ASP A 202 16.73 -10.36 3.86
C ASP A 202 15.81 -11.58 3.96
N ARG A 203 16.30 -12.71 3.45
CA ARG A 203 15.74 -14.03 3.79
C ARG A 203 15.96 -14.26 5.29
N PHE A 204 14.94 -14.73 5.99
CA PHE A 204 15.06 -15.03 7.41
C PHE A 204 16.02 -16.19 7.60
N ASP A 205 17.08 -15.94 8.36
CA ASP A 205 18.03 -16.94 8.82
C ASP A 205 18.21 -16.75 10.32
N PRO A 206 17.77 -17.70 11.16
CA PRO A 206 17.81 -17.56 12.61
C PRO A 206 19.23 -17.43 13.16
N THR A 207 20.26 -17.75 12.38
CA THR A 207 21.68 -17.60 12.76
C THR A 207 22.25 -16.21 12.44
N ARG A 208 21.56 -15.43 11.59
CA ARG A 208 22.02 -14.13 11.09
C ARG A 208 21.22 -12.94 11.60
N VAL A 209 20.02 -13.16 12.11
CA VAL A 209 19.21 -12.10 12.71
C VAL A 209 19.78 -11.69 14.07
N ASP A 210 19.68 -10.40 14.38
CA ASP A 210 20.00 -9.90 15.71
C ASP A 210 18.81 -10.11 16.65
N TRP A 211 18.91 -11.13 17.51
CA TRP A 211 17.86 -11.47 18.47
C TRP A 211 17.71 -10.44 19.60
N ASN A 212 18.61 -9.48 19.73
CA ASN A 212 18.53 -8.43 20.75
C ASN A 212 17.65 -7.25 20.32
N VAL A 213 17.27 -7.17 19.04
CA VAL A 213 16.37 -6.15 18.53
C VAL A 213 15.05 -6.77 18.09
N PRO A 214 13.91 -6.06 18.22
CA PRO A 214 12.66 -6.54 17.67
C PRO A 214 12.74 -6.72 16.15
N PHE A 215 12.05 -7.71 15.59
CA PHE A 215 11.90 -7.88 14.14
C PHE A 215 10.57 -8.49 13.73
N VAL A 216 10.26 -8.41 12.43
CA VAL A 216 9.07 -9.04 11.84
C VAL A 216 9.51 -10.09 10.84
N VAL A 217 8.98 -11.30 11.00
CA VAL A 217 9.13 -12.38 10.03
C VAL A 217 7.84 -12.50 9.24
N LYS A 218 7.92 -12.54 7.92
CA LYS A 218 6.75 -12.73 7.05
C LYS A 218 6.92 -13.99 6.22
N GLY A 219 5.90 -14.83 6.20
CA GLY A 219 5.85 -16.02 5.36
C GLY A 219 5.27 -15.77 3.97
N PRO A 220 5.18 -16.84 3.15
CA PRO A 220 4.52 -16.79 1.86
C PRO A 220 3.02 -16.56 2.07
N GLY A 221 2.38 -15.85 1.14
CA GLY A 221 0.93 -15.57 1.18
C GLY A 221 0.59 -14.11 1.48
N THR A 222 -0.62 -13.71 1.11
CA THR A 222 -1.12 -12.35 1.28
C THR A 222 -1.96 -12.21 2.54
N ARG A 223 -2.34 -10.97 2.86
CA ARG A 223 -3.31 -10.68 3.93
C ARG A 223 -2.89 -11.04 5.35
N SER A 224 -1.59 -11.04 5.61
CA SER A 224 -1.02 -11.02 6.97
C SER A 224 -1.22 -12.30 7.80
N GLU A 225 -1.66 -13.38 7.16
CA GLU A 225 -1.89 -14.70 7.81
C GLU A 225 -0.58 -15.32 8.32
N ALA A 226 0.56 -14.89 7.78
CA ALA A 226 1.88 -15.37 8.15
C ALA A 226 2.80 -14.20 8.54
N VAL A 227 2.39 -13.37 9.51
CA VAL A 227 3.23 -12.28 10.07
C VAL A 227 3.52 -12.58 11.54
N TYR A 228 4.80 -12.73 11.87
CA TYR A 228 5.29 -13.12 13.18
C TYR A 228 6.16 -12.02 13.75
N PHE A 229 5.85 -11.57 14.96
CA PHE A 229 6.57 -10.49 15.63
C PHE A 229 7.53 -11.07 16.66
N TRP A 230 8.82 -10.80 16.48
CA TRP A 230 9.82 -11.02 17.52
C TRP A 230 9.94 -9.77 18.38
N ASP A 231 9.88 -9.97 19.70
CA ASP A 231 10.20 -8.96 20.70
C ASP A 231 10.95 -9.63 21.85
N PRO A 232 12.24 -9.31 22.04
CA PRO A 232 13.07 -9.95 23.06
C PRO A 232 12.56 -9.69 24.48
N ALA A 233 11.74 -8.66 24.70
CA ALA A 233 11.15 -8.37 26.01
C ALA A 233 9.93 -9.26 26.33
N SER A 234 9.28 -9.85 25.32
CA SER A 234 8.01 -10.58 25.49
C SER A 234 8.10 -12.09 25.32
N MET A 235 9.12 -12.59 24.62
CA MET A 235 9.19 -13.99 24.22
C MET A 235 10.64 -14.50 24.20
N ARG A 236 10.83 -15.79 24.49
CA ARG A 236 12.12 -16.48 24.31
C ARG A 236 12.32 -16.92 22.87
N GLN A 237 13.57 -16.94 22.42
CA GLN A 237 13.94 -17.28 21.04
C GLN A 237 13.40 -18.65 20.62
N GLU A 238 13.55 -19.68 21.47
CA GLU A 238 13.12 -21.03 21.15
C GLU A 238 11.59 -21.13 21.03
N SER A 239 10.86 -20.32 21.79
CA SER A 239 9.40 -20.24 21.70
C SER A 239 8.99 -19.59 20.38
N PHE A 240 9.65 -18.50 19.98
CA PHE A 240 9.35 -17.82 18.72
C PHE A 240 9.61 -18.72 17.52
N LEU A 241 10.76 -19.39 17.47
CA LEU A 241 11.10 -20.30 16.38
C LEU A 241 10.08 -21.43 16.20
N LYS A 242 9.45 -21.90 17.28
CA LYS A 242 8.37 -22.90 17.21
C LYS A 242 7.05 -22.37 16.63
N THR A 243 6.86 -21.05 16.58
CA THR A 243 5.69 -20.44 15.95
C THR A 243 5.85 -20.28 14.45
N LEU A 244 7.09 -20.35 13.95
CA LEU A 244 7.39 -20.15 12.54
C LEU A 244 7.03 -21.41 11.73
N PRO A 245 6.43 -21.25 10.54
CA PRO A 245 6.12 -22.36 9.67
C PRO A 245 7.39 -22.88 8.99
N ASP A 246 7.35 -24.13 8.54
CA ASP A 246 8.38 -24.71 7.69
C ASP A 246 8.21 -24.23 6.25
N ALA A 247 8.57 -22.97 6.01
CA ALA A 247 8.45 -22.29 4.72
C ALA A 247 9.59 -21.28 4.53
N GLU A 248 9.74 -20.78 3.31
CA GLU A 248 10.64 -19.65 3.05
C GLU A 248 10.07 -18.38 3.70
N LEU A 249 10.84 -17.79 4.62
CA LEU A 249 10.45 -16.61 5.38
C LEU A 249 11.36 -15.44 5.01
N ILE A 250 10.81 -14.23 5.05
CA ILE A 250 11.58 -12.98 4.97
C ILE A 250 11.65 -12.33 6.34
N VAL A 251 12.76 -11.63 6.61
CA VAL A 251 12.91 -10.82 7.80
C VAL A 251 12.93 -9.35 7.41
N GLN A 252 12.15 -8.58 8.14
CA GLN A 252 12.20 -7.12 8.11
C GLN A 252 12.62 -6.68 9.51
N PRO A 253 13.59 -5.74 9.63
CA PRO A 253 13.80 -5.10 10.91
C PRO A 253 12.45 -4.57 11.38
N ARG A 254 12.05 -4.88 12.63
CA ARG A 254 10.87 -4.24 13.21
C ARG A 254 11.37 -2.84 13.39
N PHE A 255 10.89 -1.97 12.52
CA PHE A 255 11.30 -0.59 12.47
C PHE A 255 11.25 -0.13 13.91
N GLU A 256 12.44 0.05 14.51
CA GLU A 256 12.55 0.64 15.83
C GLU A 256 11.67 1.86 15.73
N HIS A 257 10.88 2.08 16.76
CA HIS A 257 10.05 3.25 16.89
C HIS A 257 10.97 4.49 16.99
N ALA A 258 11.86 4.76 16.02
CA ALA A 258 12.44 6.05 15.72
C ALA A 258 11.25 6.98 15.80
N PRO A 259 11.23 7.89 16.79
CA PRO A 259 10.04 8.35 17.49
C PRO A 259 8.99 8.73 16.47
N ASN A 260 8.23 7.73 16.05
CA ASN A 260 7.15 7.91 15.13
C ASN A 260 6.11 8.38 16.11
N PRO A 261 5.75 9.68 16.12
CA PRO A 261 4.92 10.21 17.17
C PRO A 261 3.68 9.32 17.18
N TYR A 262 3.58 8.48 18.22
CA TYR A 262 2.44 7.62 18.38
C TYR A 262 1.26 8.56 18.22
N ALA A 263 0.40 8.28 17.24
CA ALA A 263 -0.86 8.99 17.21
C ALA A 263 -1.50 8.67 18.56
N ARG A 264 -1.64 9.71 19.39
CA ARG A 264 -2.31 9.56 20.68
C ARG A 264 -3.78 9.62 20.36
N VAL A 265 -4.36 8.44 20.26
CA VAL A 265 -5.78 8.28 19.99
C VAL A 265 -6.48 8.36 21.33
N VAL A 266 -7.35 9.36 21.47
CA VAL A 266 -8.21 9.55 22.64
C VAL A 266 -9.53 8.87 22.34
N HIS A 267 -9.85 7.86 23.14
CA HIS A 267 -11.09 7.11 23.05
C HIS A 267 -12.21 7.83 23.83
N GLU A 268 -13.47 7.47 23.58
CA GLU A 268 -14.64 8.09 24.23
C GLU A 268 -14.58 8.05 25.77
N ASN A 269 -13.94 7.02 26.32
CA ASN A 269 -13.76 6.84 27.76
C ASN A 269 -12.62 7.70 28.34
N GLY A 270 -11.93 8.49 27.52
CA GLY A 270 -10.80 9.33 27.90
C GLY A 270 -9.43 8.64 27.86
N ASP A 271 -9.38 7.35 27.52
CA ASP A 271 -8.11 6.61 27.43
C ASP A 271 -7.28 7.13 26.26
N VAL A 272 -5.98 7.28 26.51
CA VAL A 272 -4.99 7.70 25.50
C VAL A 272 -4.12 6.51 25.16
N ILE A 273 -4.38 5.91 24.00
CA ILE A 273 -3.64 4.72 23.56
C ILE A 273 -2.60 5.11 22.51
N PRO A 274 -1.33 4.69 22.67
CA PRO A 274 -0.31 4.92 21.66
C PRO A 274 -0.53 4.00 20.45
N TYR A 275 -0.71 4.58 19.27
CA TYR A 275 -0.88 3.81 18.02
C TYR A 275 0.41 3.78 17.21
N ALA A 276 0.77 2.60 16.70
CA ALA A 276 1.86 2.46 15.74
C ALA A 276 1.44 3.13 14.42
N THR A 277 2.29 4.02 13.91
CA THR A 277 2.02 4.82 12.71
C THR A 277 2.90 4.37 11.53
N LEU A 278 2.37 4.46 10.31
CA LEU A 278 3.12 4.38 9.06
C LEU A 278 2.65 5.45 8.07
N HIS A 279 3.43 5.69 7.03
CA HIS A 279 3.01 6.49 5.88
C HIS A 279 2.57 5.56 4.74
N ARG A 280 1.45 5.92 4.13
CA ARG A 280 0.87 5.23 2.99
C ARG A 280 0.81 6.18 1.82
N SER A 281 1.71 5.97 0.86
CA SER A 281 1.86 6.78 -0.34
C SER A 281 1.22 6.08 -1.53
N PHE A 282 0.36 6.79 -2.25
CA PHE A 282 -0.31 6.29 -3.45
C PHE A 282 0.33 6.89 -4.70
N PHE A 283 0.54 6.04 -5.70
CA PHE A 283 1.11 6.42 -6.98
C PHE A 283 0.23 5.92 -8.11
N PHE A 284 0.15 6.71 -9.18
CA PHE A 284 -0.61 6.40 -10.38
C PHE A 284 0.27 6.49 -11.60
N PHE A 285 0.08 5.57 -12.54
CA PHE A 285 0.77 5.62 -13.82
C PHE A 285 0.02 6.53 -14.80
N ASN A 286 0.66 7.62 -15.19
CA ASN A 286 0.17 8.51 -16.23
C ASN A 286 0.57 7.96 -17.60
N VAL A 287 -0.39 7.35 -18.30
CA VAL A 287 -0.18 6.73 -19.62
C VAL A 287 0.19 7.74 -20.73
N ARG A 288 -0.04 9.04 -20.53
CA ARG A 288 0.32 10.06 -21.52
C ARG A 288 1.79 10.44 -21.42
N THR A 289 2.30 10.53 -20.19
CA THR A 289 3.69 10.91 -19.92
C THR A 289 4.60 9.70 -19.70
N PHE A 290 4.03 8.49 -19.59
CA PHE A 290 4.72 7.25 -19.22
C PHE A 290 5.48 7.37 -17.89
N GLN A 291 4.90 8.10 -16.94
CA GLN A 291 5.53 8.34 -15.64
C GLN A 291 4.60 7.95 -14.50
N TRP A 292 5.19 7.42 -13.43
CA TRP A 292 4.52 7.32 -12.15
C TRP A 292 4.43 8.71 -11.52
N GLU A 293 3.24 9.06 -11.06
CA GLU A 293 2.97 10.30 -10.37
C GLU A 293 2.52 10.00 -8.95
N HIS A 294 3.09 10.73 -7.99
CA HIS A 294 2.57 10.72 -6.64
C HIS A 294 1.17 11.35 -6.61
N ALA A 295 0.25 10.68 -5.92
CA ALA A 295 -1.14 11.09 -5.83
C ALA A 295 -1.47 11.74 -4.49
N ALA A 296 -1.17 11.02 -3.41
CA ALA A 296 -1.33 11.49 -2.04
C ALA A 296 -0.53 10.60 -1.09
N THR A 297 -0.25 11.13 0.10
CA THR A 297 0.22 10.33 1.22
C THR A 297 -0.69 10.60 2.41
N CYS A 298 -1.08 9.53 3.11
CA CYS A 298 -1.69 9.62 4.44
C CYS A 298 -0.77 8.97 5.47
N TRP A 299 -0.92 9.36 6.72
CA TRP A 299 -0.45 8.52 7.82
C TRP A 299 -1.57 7.54 8.19
N ALA A 300 -1.17 6.37 8.64
CA ALA A 300 -2.06 5.33 9.10
C ALA A 300 -1.60 4.85 10.48
N ALA A 301 -2.49 4.87 11.46
CA ALA A 301 -2.23 4.53 12.84
C ALA A 301 -3.11 3.33 13.25
N CYS A 302 -2.53 2.36 13.94
CA CYS A 302 -3.23 1.16 14.42
C CYS A 302 -2.74 0.80 15.84
N PRO A 303 -3.61 0.29 16.74
CA PRO A 303 -3.19 -0.09 18.09
C PRO A 303 -2.30 -1.35 18.09
N THR A 304 -2.46 -2.20 17.09
CA THR A 304 -1.54 -3.29 16.77
C THR A 304 -0.56 -2.86 15.67
N PRO A 305 0.58 -3.55 15.49
CA PRO A 305 1.46 -3.28 14.35
C PRO A 305 0.62 -3.19 13.07
N PRO A 306 0.88 -2.21 12.19
CA PRO A 306 -0.02 -1.88 11.10
C PRO A 306 -0.14 -3.06 10.13
N VAL A 307 -1.18 -3.86 10.37
CA VAL A 307 -1.64 -4.97 9.57
C VAL A 307 -2.84 -4.44 8.78
N HIS A 308 -2.93 -4.76 7.49
CA HIS A 308 -3.89 -4.14 6.58
C HIS A 308 -5.34 -4.23 7.08
N GLY A 309 -6.04 -3.09 7.07
CA GLY A 309 -7.50 -3.05 7.12
C GLY A 309 -8.14 -3.44 8.45
N THR A 310 -7.44 -3.28 9.58
CA THR A 310 -8.06 -3.43 10.90
C THR A 310 -9.18 -2.41 11.08
N PRO A 311 -10.32 -2.76 11.71
CA PRO A 311 -11.40 -1.82 12.01
C PRO A 311 -10.95 -0.62 12.84
N GLU A 312 -9.86 -0.77 13.57
CA GLU A 312 -9.26 0.24 14.46
C GLU A 312 -8.27 1.16 13.74
N LEU A 313 -8.11 1.01 12.42
CA LEU A 313 -7.23 1.84 11.61
C LEU A 313 -7.70 3.29 11.59
N VAL A 314 -6.85 4.19 12.07
CA VAL A 314 -7.05 5.63 11.99
C VAL A 314 -6.16 6.20 10.89
N LEU A 315 -6.72 7.05 10.04
CA LEU A 315 -6.00 7.68 8.92
C LEU A 315 -6.06 9.20 9.05
N GLY A 316 -5.04 9.89 8.53
CA GLY A 316 -5.11 11.33 8.38
C GLY A 316 -4.09 11.92 7.40
N PRO A 317 -4.20 13.23 7.14
CA PRO A 317 -3.35 13.93 6.18
C PRO A 317 -1.91 14.05 6.65
N VAL A 318 -0.99 13.99 5.71
CA VAL A 318 0.44 14.28 5.90
C VAL A 318 0.73 15.72 5.52
N ARG A 319 1.67 16.36 6.24
CA ARG A 319 2.24 17.65 5.84
C ARG A 319 3.58 17.43 5.16
N PHE A 320 3.83 18.10 4.04
CA PHE A 320 5.15 18.05 3.40
C PHE A 320 6.05 19.12 4.01
N VAL A 321 7.29 18.72 4.34
CA VAL A 321 8.35 19.62 4.85
C VAL A 321 9.59 19.55 3.98
#